data_AF-A0A2D7H0D7-F1
#
_entry.id   AF-A0A2D7H0D7-F1
#
_cell.length_a   1.000
_cell.length_b   1.000
_cell.length_c   1.000
_cell.angle_alpha   90.00
_cell.angle_beta   90.00
_cell.angle_gamma   90.00
#
_symmetry.space_group_name_H-M   'P 1'
#
loop_
_entity.id
_entity.type
_entity.pdbx_description
1 polymer ?
#
loop_
_entity_poly.entity_id
_entity_poly.type
_entity_poly.pdbx_seq_one_letter_code
_entity_poly.pdbx_strand_id
1 'polypeptide(L)'
;KFRLWMDANVPADYDGPLCLDLEGQWWSVLDSSNQAVMDTAIDFYIEGLEYAQSLRPNAKIGYWGIPKKSHSKTNSTTASIDRLLQAQTGLFPDVYEYNPGANDAKRLEERVEKCMQMVNGEIPVYAVTFPRYSNGSGLSEFHTQGEFQRDQVQSTLDAVWTDANGKDHRVNGVALWDAYVFVAMYTEGWSEMTNEARKALWNDVDSFHVECLKEMKSCVETACAKAASRREVAQQEQADAQAAADQAAADQAAALEAQRQQQRSQLLATLNERKSQYYVIKPLYANSATAYRAARNGWPVVNQTYKAARVSYITSRRLYLNTLATAKAAYKTDKDLQTYLATISEAKEIFYTELDSYKQEVESFKTALFDLRAKVRNYREQVSAFRSARANWISSANEWKMLNAN
;
A
#
# COMPACT_ATOMS: atom_id res chain seq x y z
N LYS A 1 -54.44 11.93 -16.35
CA LYS A 1 -54.16 11.78 -17.80
C LYS A 1 -52.72 11.32 -18.05
N PHE A 2 -51.70 12.04 -17.56
CA PHE A 2 -50.28 11.66 -17.73
C PHE A 2 -49.97 10.20 -17.32
N ARG A 3 -50.34 9.77 -16.12
CA ARG A 3 -50.14 8.37 -15.66
C ARG A 3 -50.72 7.33 -16.62
N LEU A 4 -51.96 7.53 -17.07
CA LEU A 4 -52.60 6.60 -18.02
C LEU A 4 -51.84 6.54 -19.35
N TRP A 5 -51.30 7.68 -19.80
CA TRP A 5 -50.45 7.71 -20.99
C TRP A 5 -49.13 6.97 -20.76
N MET A 6 -48.45 7.21 -19.63
CA MET A 6 -47.23 6.51 -19.26
C MET A 6 -47.44 4.99 -19.22
N ASP A 7 -48.50 4.53 -18.55
CA ASP A 7 -48.83 3.11 -18.42
C ASP A 7 -49.19 2.44 -19.75
N ALA A 8 -49.71 3.21 -20.72
CA ALA A 8 -50.03 2.70 -22.05
C ALA A 8 -48.84 2.68 -23.01
N ASN A 9 -47.82 3.53 -22.82
CA ASN A 9 -46.77 3.77 -23.83
C ASN A 9 -45.35 3.44 -23.37
N VAL A 10 -45.09 3.42 -22.06
CA VAL A 10 -43.75 3.24 -21.51
C VAL A 10 -43.78 2.06 -20.54
N PRO A 11 -43.04 0.97 -20.79
CA PRO A 11 -42.96 -0.17 -19.86
C PRO A 11 -42.52 0.27 -18.46
N ALA A 12 -43.04 -0.38 -17.41
CA ALA A 12 -42.75 -0.03 -16.02
C ALA A 12 -41.26 -0.16 -15.65
N ASP A 13 -40.56 -1.07 -16.31
CA ASP A 13 -39.14 -1.39 -16.15
C ASP A 13 -38.22 -0.62 -17.13
N TYR A 14 -38.78 0.28 -17.95
CA TYR A 14 -38.01 1.06 -18.91
C TYR A 14 -36.88 1.86 -18.22
N ASP A 15 -35.65 1.68 -18.71
CA ASP A 15 -34.43 2.28 -18.17
C ASP A 15 -33.73 3.26 -19.14
N GLY A 16 -34.30 3.42 -20.34
CA GLY A 16 -33.78 4.26 -21.40
C GLY A 16 -34.15 5.75 -21.28
N PRO A 17 -33.82 6.56 -22.31
CA PRO A 17 -34.12 7.98 -22.35
C PRO A 17 -35.63 8.26 -22.46
N LEU A 18 -36.15 9.12 -21.58
CA LEU A 18 -37.54 9.58 -21.61
C LEU A 18 -37.57 11.11 -21.59
N CYS A 19 -37.75 11.69 -22.77
CA CYS A 19 -37.80 13.13 -22.98
C CYS A 19 -39.23 13.65 -22.78
N LEU A 20 -39.41 14.58 -21.84
CA LEU A 20 -40.67 15.27 -21.59
C LEU A 20 -40.68 16.60 -22.35
N ASP A 21 -41.59 16.75 -23.29
CA ASP A 21 -41.76 18.00 -24.04
C ASP A 21 -42.84 18.87 -23.37
N LEU A 22 -42.40 19.78 -22.48
CA LEU A 22 -43.28 20.61 -21.65
C LEU A 22 -42.97 22.10 -21.82
N GLU A 23 -43.31 22.65 -22.99
CA GLU A 23 -43.07 24.06 -23.35
C GLU A 23 -44.22 25.02 -22.97
N GLY A 24 -44.93 24.73 -21.87
CA GLY A 24 -46.09 25.50 -21.43
C GLY A 24 -45.77 26.90 -20.89
N GLN A 25 -46.68 27.47 -20.08
CA GLN A 25 -46.57 28.84 -19.55
C GLN A 25 -45.23 29.16 -18.86
N TRP A 26 -44.56 28.16 -18.28
CA TRP A 26 -43.30 28.30 -17.56
C TRP A 26 -42.05 28.26 -18.46
N TRP A 27 -42.18 27.89 -19.74
CA TRP A 27 -41.03 27.70 -20.63
C TRP A 27 -40.25 28.98 -20.95
N SER A 28 -40.96 30.08 -21.15
CA SER A 28 -40.35 31.40 -21.36
C SER A 28 -39.67 31.95 -20.11
N VAL A 29 -40.11 31.49 -18.93
CA VAL A 29 -39.54 31.89 -17.63
C VAL A 29 -38.14 31.32 -17.44
N LEU A 30 -37.81 30.21 -18.10
CA LEU A 30 -36.47 29.60 -18.11
C LEU A 30 -35.42 30.43 -18.87
N ASP A 31 -35.71 31.65 -19.31
CA ASP A 31 -34.70 32.61 -19.78
C ASP A 31 -34.52 33.81 -18.82
N SER A 32 -35.21 33.80 -17.66
CA SER A 32 -35.17 34.88 -16.67
C SER A 32 -33.78 35.06 -16.07
N SER A 33 -33.38 36.32 -15.85
CA SER A 33 -32.21 36.68 -15.04
C SER A 33 -32.51 36.82 -13.54
N ASN A 34 -33.79 36.72 -13.15
CA ASN A 34 -34.23 36.81 -11.75
C ASN A 34 -34.37 35.41 -11.15
N GLN A 35 -33.53 35.09 -10.17
CA GLN A 35 -33.50 33.77 -9.52
C GLN A 35 -34.81 33.40 -8.83
N ALA A 36 -35.50 34.33 -8.16
CA ALA A 36 -36.76 34.01 -7.48
C ALA A 36 -37.87 33.61 -8.48
N VAL A 37 -37.89 34.27 -9.64
CA VAL A 37 -38.80 33.93 -10.74
C VAL A 37 -38.42 32.59 -11.38
N MET A 38 -37.12 32.36 -11.59
CA MET A 38 -36.59 31.08 -12.09
C MET A 38 -36.93 29.92 -11.14
N ASP A 39 -36.74 30.10 -9.83
CA ASP A 39 -37.00 29.09 -8.81
C ASP A 39 -38.47 28.64 -8.80
N THR A 40 -39.41 29.57 -9.04
CA THR A 40 -40.83 29.23 -9.17
C THR A 40 -41.10 28.31 -10.36
N ALA A 41 -40.42 28.55 -11.49
CA ALA A 41 -40.52 27.66 -12.65
C ALA A 41 -39.82 26.32 -12.39
N ILE A 42 -38.62 26.34 -11.79
CA ILE A 42 -37.86 25.14 -11.43
C ILE A 42 -38.68 24.23 -10.51
N ASP A 43 -39.34 24.76 -9.48
CA ASP A 43 -40.14 23.96 -8.56
C ASP A 43 -41.27 23.22 -9.29
N PHE A 44 -41.93 23.88 -10.25
CA PHE A 44 -42.95 23.25 -11.11
C PHE A 44 -42.38 22.10 -11.97
N TYR A 45 -41.20 22.30 -12.58
CA TYR A 45 -40.55 21.26 -13.39
C TYR A 45 -40.04 20.10 -12.51
N ILE A 46 -39.53 20.37 -11.31
CA ILE A 46 -39.09 19.31 -10.38
C ILE A 46 -40.27 18.45 -9.93
N GLU A 47 -41.42 19.03 -9.59
CA GLU A 47 -42.63 18.26 -9.24
C GLU A 47 -43.04 17.30 -10.38
N GLY A 48 -42.95 17.77 -11.63
CA GLY A 48 -43.19 16.95 -12.81
C GLY A 48 -42.20 15.79 -12.97
N LEU A 49 -40.90 16.05 -12.72
CA LEU A 49 -39.85 15.02 -12.76
C LEU A 49 -40.05 13.99 -11.66
N GLU A 50 -40.28 14.40 -10.42
CA GLU A 50 -40.51 13.50 -9.29
C GLU A 50 -41.72 12.59 -9.56
N TYR A 51 -42.80 13.15 -10.12
CA TYR A 51 -43.96 12.35 -10.47
C TYR A 51 -43.64 11.35 -11.61
N ALA A 52 -42.94 11.78 -12.66
CA ALA A 52 -42.53 10.89 -13.74
C ALA A 52 -41.58 9.77 -13.28
N GLN A 53 -40.60 10.10 -12.42
CA GLN A 53 -39.67 9.16 -11.80
C GLN A 53 -40.38 8.18 -10.87
N SER A 54 -41.40 8.63 -10.13
CA SER A 54 -42.20 7.71 -9.29
C SER A 54 -42.92 6.63 -10.11
N LEU A 55 -43.23 6.93 -11.38
CA LEU A 55 -43.84 5.98 -12.31
C LEU A 55 -42.79 5.12 -13.03
N ARG A 56 -41.62 5.69 -13.38
CA ARG A 56 -40.53 5.02 -14.12
C ARG A 56 -39.18 5.29 -13.45
N PRO A 57 -38.88 4.63 -12.31
CA PRO A 57 -37.73 4.98 -11.48
C PRO A 57 -36.37 4.70 -12.15
N ASN A 58 -36.32 3.82 -13.16
CA ASN A 58 -35.07 3.45 -13.83
C ASN A 58 -34.75 4.33 -15.05
N ALA A 59 -35.76 5.02 -15.61
CA ALA A 59 -35.65 5.78 -16.84
C ALA A 59 -34.74 7.01 -16.67
N LYS A 60 -34.13 7.44 -17.78
CA LYS A 60 -33.34 8.69 -17.87
C LYS A 60 -34.25 9.82 -18.31
N ILE A 61 -34.89 10.46 -17.33
CA ILE A 61 -35.98 11.41 -17.49
C ILE A 61 -35.46 12.84 -17.44
N GLY A 62 -35.93 13.66 -18.37
CA GLY A 62 -35.62 15.09 -18.42
C GLY A 62 -36.51 15.83 -19.39
N TYR A 63 -36.37 17.15 -19.43
CA TYR A 63 -37.15 17.99 -20.31
C TYR A 63 -36.42 18.27 -21.63
N TRP A 64 -37.18 18.27 -22.72
CA TRP A 64 -36.70 18.69 -24.03
C TRP A 64 -36.08 20.08 -23.94
N GLY A 65 -34.97 20.28 -24.64
CA GLY A 65 -34.30 21.56 -24.74
C GLY A 65 -33.61 22.02 -23.46
N ILE A 66 -33.55 21.22 -22.39
CA ILE A 66 -32.86 21.57 -21.14
C ILE A 66 -31.49 20.88 -21.06
N PRO A 67 -30.40 21.64 -20.84
CA PRO A 67 -30.33 23.10 -20.70
C PRO A 67 -30.56 23.84 -22.04
N LYS A 68 -31.33 24.94 -21.99
CA LYS A 68 -31.55 25.83 -23.16
C LYS A 68 -30.25 26.47 -23.62
N LYS A 69 -30.23 26.96 -24.89
CA LYS A 69 -29.08 27.72 -25.45
C LYS A 69 -28.68 28.92 -24.60
N SER A 70 -29.62 29.55 -23.90
CA SER A 70 -29.35 30.70 -23.04
C SER A 70 -28.48 30.31 -21.84
N HIS A 71 -28.75 29.17 -21.20
CA HIS A 71 -28.02 28.69 -20.02
C HIS A 71 -26.57 28.28 -20.29
N SER A 72 -26.28 27.76 -21.48
CA SER A 72 -24.95 27.22 -21.83
C SER A 72 -24.00 28.24 -22.48
N LYS A 73 -24.42 29.50 -22.63
CA LYS A 73 -23.53 30.57 -23.14
C LYS A 73 -22.48 30.96 -22.11
N THR A 74 -21.24 31.20 -22.57
CA THR A 74 -20.11 31.68 -21.72
C THR A 74 -20.44 32.94 -20.93
N ASN A 75 -21.25 33.83 -21.50
CA ASN A 75 -21.71 35.07 -20.88
C ASN A 75 -23.22 35.02 -20.56
N SER A 76 -23.74 33.85 -20.18
CA SER A 76 -25.15 33.74 -19.80
C SER A 76 -25.48 34.72 -18.68
N THR A 77 -26.60 35.42 -18.84
CA THR A 77 -27.20 36.29 -17.82
C THR A 77 -28.45 35.65 -17.22
N THR A 78 -28.79 34.42 -17.62
CA THR A 78 -29.90 33.67 -17.03
C THR A 78 -29.57 33.29 -15.60
N ALA A 79 -30.59 33.27 -14.75
CA ALA A 79 -30.52 32.69 -13.42
C ALA A 79 -30.08 31.22 -13.48
N SER A 80 -29.55 30.69 -12.38
CA SER A 80 -29.10 29.30 -12.31
C SER A 80 -30.27 28.33 -12.42
N ILE A 81 -30.06 27.25 -13.17
CA ILE A 81 -30.95 26.09 -13.28
C ILE A 81 -30.36 24.83 -12.65
N ASP A 82 -29.32 24.96 -11.83
CA ASP A 82 -28.58 23.80 -11.30
C ASP A 82 -29.50 22.84 -10.53
N ARG A 83 -30.45 23.38 -9.75
CA ARG A 83 -31.48 22.59 -9.06
C ARG A 83 -32.28 21.70 -10.01
N LEU A 84 -32.68 22.24 -11.16
CA LEU A 84 -33.42 21.49 -12.17
C LEU A 84 -32.52 20.45 -12.84
N LEU A 85 -31.29 20.82 -13.20
CA LEU A 85 -30.33 19.89 -13.81
C LEU A 85 -30.07 18.69 -12.89
N GLN A 86 -29.85 18.92 -11.60
CA GLN A 86 -29.61 17.86 -10.61
C GLN A 86 -30.83 16.97 -10.33
N ALA A 87 -32.05 17.46 -10.60
CA ALA A 87 -33.28 16.66 -10.46
C ALA A 87 -33.53 15.75 -11.67
N GLN A 88 -32.93 16.03 -12.82
CA GLN A 88 -33.06 15.21 -14.02
C GLN A 88 -32.23 13.94 -13.91
N THR A 89 -32.70 12.85 -14.53
CA THR A 89 -31.93 11.60 -14.70
C THR A 89 -31.46 11.40 -16.13
N GLY A 90 -31.81 12.31 -17.05
CA GLY A 90 -31.23 12.46 -18.38
C GLY A 90 -31.37 13.91 -18.87
N LEU A 91 -30.39 14.42 -19.62
CA LEU A 91 -30.46 15.74 -20.26
C LEU A 91 -30.82 15.61 -21.74
N PHE A 92 -31.61 16.55 -22.26
CA PHE A 92 -32.08 16.56 -23.64
C PHE A 92 -31.85 17.90 -24.35
N PRO A 93 -30.60 18.40 -24.42
CA PRO A 93 -30.33 19.67 -25.07
C PRO A 93 -30.61 19.56 -26.58
N ASP A 94 -31.25 20.59 -27.15
CA ASP A 94 -31.36 20.72 -28.60
C ASP A 94 -29.99 21.07 -29.20
N VAL A 95 -29.65 20.55 -30.37
CA VAL A 95 -28.46 20.94 -31.16
C VAL A 95 -28.88 21.43 -32.53
N TYR A 96 -29.98 22.18 -32.57
CA TYR A 96 -30.61 22.59 -33.83
C TYR A 96 -29.75 23.62 -34.57
N GLU A 97 -29.58 23.39 -35.88
CA GLU A 97 -28.90 24.28 -36.82
C GLU A 97 -29.92 25.08 -37.65
N TYR A 98 -29.71 26.38 -37.77
CA TYR A 98 -30.56 27.31 -38.52
C TYR A 98 -29.82 28.09 -39.61
N ASN A 99 -28.51 27.89 -39.78
CA ASN A 99 -27.65 28.55 -40.76
C ASN A 99 -27.32 27.58 -41.92
N PRO A 100 -28.21 27.42 -42.92
CA PRO A 100 -27.92 26.56 -44.06
C PRO A 100 -26.66 27.03 -44.81
N GLY A 101 -25.85 26.10 -45.30
CA GLY A 101 -24.59 26.40 -46.01
C GLY A 101 -23.40 26.75 -45.11
N ALA A 102 -23.61 27.01 -43.82
CA ALA A 102 -22.53 27.25 -42.86
C ALA A 102 -21.96 25.93 -42.32
N ASN A 103 -20.79 25.99 -41.68
CA ASN A 103 -20.24 24.87 -40.90
C ASN A 103 -20.21 25.28 -39.43
N ASP A 104 -21.25 24.88 -38.71
CA ASP A 104 -21.46 25.20 -37.30
C ASP A 104 -21.11 24.02 -36.36
N ALA A 105 -20.46 22.97 -36.89
CA ALA A 105 -20.10 21.78 -36.15
C ALA A 105 -19.40 22.08 -34.81
N LYS A 106 -18.39 22.97 -34.81
CA LYS A 106 -17.65 23.28 -33.57
C LYS A 106 -18.52 23.97 -32.52
N ARG A 107 -19.41 24.86 -32.94
CA ARG A 107 -20.36 25.56 -32.04
C ARG A 107 -21.32 24.57 -31.37
N LEU A 108 -21.78 23.57 -32.12
CA LEU A 108 -22.68 22.54 -31.62
C LEU A 108 -21.96 21.50 -30.76
N GLU A 109 -20.71 21.15 -31.10
CA GLU A 109 -19.82 20.33 -30.27
C GLU A 109 -19.59 20.97 -28.88
N GLU A 110 -19.14 22.24 -28.84
CA GLU A 110 -18.91 23.00 -27.60
C GLU A 110 -20.17 23.12 -26.74
N ARG A 111 -21.33 23.21 -27.38
CA ARG A 111 -22.61 23.21 -26.66
C ARG A 111 -22.82 21.89 -25.91
N VAL A 112 -22.58 20.75 -26.55
CA VAL A 112 -22.74 19.44 -25.92
C VAL A 112 -21.71 19.25 -24.80
N GLU A 113 -20.46 19.67 -25.02
CA GLU A 113 -19.41 19.72 -23.98
C GLU A 113 -19.87 20.51 -22.76
N LYS A 114 -20.44 21.70 -23.00
CA LYS A 114 -20.96 22.55 -21.92
C LYS A 114 -22.10 21.88 -21.15
N CYS A 115 -23.01 21.18 -21.84
CA CYS A 115 -24.09 20.46 -21.19
C CYS A 115 -23.55 19.37 -20.25
N MET A 116 -22.54 18.60 -20.69
CA MET A 116 -21.86 17.61 -19.86
C MET A 116 -21.17 18.25 -18.66
N GLN A 117 -20.48 19.37 -18.87
CA GLN A 117 -19.81 20.13 -17.82
C GLN A 117 -20.79 20.62 -16.73
N MET A 118 -21.97 21.12 -17.13
CA MET A 118 -22.96 21.66 -16.19
C MET A 118 -23.49 20.62 -15.19
N VAL A 119 -23.40 19.33 -15.52
CA VAL A 119 -23.80 18.21 -14.65
C VAL A 119 -22.63 17.37 -14.18
N ASN A 120 -21.40 17.89 -14.30
CA ASN A 120 -20.17 17.20 -13.92
C ASN A 120 -20.04 15.79 -14.55
N GLY A 121 -20.69 15.57 -15.69
CA GLY A 121 -20.74 14.28 -16.38
C GLY A 121 -21.48 13.17 -15.62
N GLU A 122 -22.24 13.50 -14.58
CA GLU A 122 -22.97 12.54 -13.74
C GLU A 122 -24.31 12.13 -14.36
N ILE A 123 -24.91 13.02 -15.16
CA ILE A 123 -26.23 12.81 -15.79
C ILE A 123 -26.03 12.56 -17.29
N PRO A 124 -26.62 11.48 -17.86
CA PRO A 124 -26.43 11.16 -19.25
C PRO A 124 -27.05 12.21 -20.18
N VAL A 125 -26.36 12.52 -21.28
CA VAL A 125 -26.79 13.53 -22.25
C VAL A 125 -27.28 12.87 -23.53
N TYR A 126 -28.50 13.20 -23.95
CA TYR A 126 -29.14 12.75 -25.18
C TYR A 126 -29.47 13.96 -26.06
N ALA A 127 -28.56 14.34 -26.94
CA ALA A 127 -28.74 15.54 -27.75
C ALA A 127 -29.85 15.35 -28.80
N VAL A 128 -30.67 16.36 -29.00
CA VAL A 128 -31.80 16.32 -29.95
C VAL A 128 -31.45 17.15 -31.18
N THR A 129 -31.43 16.54 -32.35
CA THR A 129 -31.20 17.18 -33.65
C THR A 129 -32.52 17.52 -34.33
N PHE A 130 -32.49 18.46 -35.28
CA PHE A 130 -33.66 18.87 -36.06
C PHE A 130 -33.24 19.08 -37.52
N PRO A 131 -33.86 18.37 -38.47
CA PRO A 131 -33.40 18.37 -39.85
C PRO A 131 -33.78 19.63 -40.64
N ARG A 132 -34.61 20.51 -40.06
CA ARG A 132 -35.13 21.69 -40.75
C ARG A 132 -34.48 22.98 -40.29
N TYR A 133 -34.47 23.97 -41.18
CA TYR A 133 -34.11 25.35 -40.86
C TYR A 133 -35.16 26.34 -41.37
N SER A 134 -35.02 27.60 -40.96
CA SER A 134 -35.88 28.69 -41.43
C SER A 134 -35.22 29.49 -42.54
N ASN A 135 -35.97 29.73 -43.63
CA ASN A 135 -35.58 30.65 -44.70
C ASN A 135 -36.28 32.02 -44.60
N GLY A 136 -36.92 32.32 -43.46
CA GLY A 136 -37.71 33.53 -43.23
C GLY A 136 -39.22 33.37 -43.41
N SER A 137 -39.70 32.23 -43.92
CA SER A 137 -41.14 31.95 -44.09
C SER A 137 -41.69 30.81 -43.21
N GLY A 138 -40.85 30.24 -42.35
CA GLY A 138 -41.20 29.13 -41.46
C GLY A 138 -40.10 28.09 -41.40
N LEU A 139 -40.38 26.94 -40.78
CA LEU A 139 -39.48 25.79 -40.73
C LEU A 139 -39.79 24.81 -41.87
N SER A 140 -39.79 25.29 -43.12
CA SER A 140 -40.17 24.49 -44.30
C SER A 140 -39.01 23.68 -44.88
N GLU A 141 -37.79 24.21 -44.79
CA GLU A 141 -36.64 23.71 -45.53
C GLU A 141 -35.84 22.66 -44.76
N PHE A 142 -35.29 21.69 -45.49
CA PHE A 142 -34.40 20.68 -44.94
C PHE A 142 -32.93 21.05 -45.19
N HIS A 143 -32.09 20.82 -44.19
CA HIS A 143 -30.64 20.75 -44.40
C HIS A 143 -30.31 19.67 -45.42
N THR A 144 -29.21 19.82 -46.15
CA THR A 144 -28.69 18.67 -46.89
C THR A 144 -28.28 17.58 -45.90
N GLN A 145 -28.32 16.30 -46.33
CA GLN A 145 -27.89 15.17 -45.49
C GLN A 145 -26.49 15.40 -44.90
N GLY A 146 -25.55 15.86 -45.74
CA GLY A 146 -24.19 16.15 -45.31
C GLY A 146 -24.07 17.27 -44.27
N GLU A 147 -24.90 18.32 -44.35
CA GLU A 147 -24.92 19.39 -43.33
C GLU A 147 -25.52 18.92 -42.02
N PHE A 148 -26.68 18.27 -42.06
CA PHE A 148 -27.31 17.68 -40.88
C PHE A 148 -26.35 16.73 -40.16
N GLN A 149 -25.69 15.85 -40.93
CA GLN A 149 -24.76 14.86 -40.42
C GLN A 149 -23.50 15.51 -39.84
N ARG A 150 -22.87 16.44 -40.56
CA ARG A 150 -21.65 17.12 -40.10
C ARG A 150 -21.90 17.97 -38.86
N ASP A 151 -22.91 18.84 -38.92
CA ASP A 151 -23.07 19.92 -37.96
C ASP A 151 -23.81 19.49 -36.71
N GLN A 152 -24.81 18.61 -36.81
CA GLN A 152 -25.65 18.24 -35.67
C GLN A 152 -25.30 16.86 -35.09
N VAL A 153 -25.02 15.87 -35.94
CA VAL A 153 -24.84 14.48 -35.49
C VAL A 153 -23.37 14.19 -35.14
N GLN A 154 -22.45 14.41 -36.09
CA GLN A 154 -21.04 14.07 -35.93
C GLN A 154 -20.38 14.93 -34.85
N SER A 155 -20.63 16.25 -34.86
CA SER A 155 -20.17 17.18 -33.81
C SER A 155 -20.62 16.75 -32.40
N THR A 156 -21.87 16.33 -32.26
CA THR A 156 -22.43 15.83 -31.00
C THR A 156 -21.71 14.59 -30.52
N LEU A 157 -21.41 13.64 -31.41
CA LEU A 157 -20.71 12.39 -31.08
C LEU A 157 -19.21 12.59 -30.83
N ASP A 158 -18.61 13.60 -31.46
CA ASP A 158 -17.21 13.96 -31.28
C ASP A 158 -16.97 14.77 -30.00
N ALA A 159 -18.00 15.45 -29.47
CA ALA A 159 -17.92 16.23 -28.23
C ALA A 159 -17.32 15.44 -27.06
N VAL A 160 -16.31 16.02 -26.40
CA VAL A 160 -15.64 15.44 -25.23
C VAL A 160 -15.45 16.52 -24.19
N TRP A 161 -15.89 16.24 -22.97
CA TRP A 161 -15.52 17.05 -21.83
C TRP A 161 -14.65 16.25 -20.87
N THR A 162 -13.41 16.69 -20.63
CA THR A 162 -12.51 16.08 -19.65
C THR A 162 -12.65 16.79 -18.31
N ASP A 163 -12.95 16.05 -17.25
CA ASP A 163 -13.10 16.61 -15.91
C ASP A 163 -11.76 16.86 -15.21
N ALA A 164 -11.81 17.44 -14.01
CA ALA A 164 -10.63 17.78 -13.22
C ALA A 164 -9.77 16.56 -12.79
N ASN A 165 -10.34 15.35 -12.82
CA ASN A 165 -9.63 14.10 -12.54
C ASN A 165 -9.04 13.46 -13.80
N GLY A 166 -9.19 14.11 -14.97
CA GLY A 166 -8.74 13.58 -16.24
C GLY A 166 -9.68 12.55 -16.86
N LYS A 167 -10.93 12.42 -16.37
CA LYS A 167 -11.91 11.50 -16.96
C LYS A 167 -12.64 12.19 -18.11
N ASP A 168 -12.64 11.52 -19.26
CA ASP A 168 -13.42 11.92 -20.43
C ASP A 168 -14.91 11.56 -20.27
N HIS A 169 -15.77 12.53 -20.55
CA HIS A 169 -17.22 12.40 -20.63
C HIS A 169 -17.68 12.66 -22.06
N ARG A 170 -18.69 11.89 -22.49
CA ARG A 170 -19.21 11.91 -23.86
C ARG A 170 -20.73 11.76 -23.84
N VAL A 171 -21.37 12.19 -24.92
CA VAL A 171 -22.81 12.04 -25.12
C VAL A 171 -23.25 10.58 -25.05
N ASN A 172 -24.45 10.32 -24.52
CA ASN A 172 -25.03 8.98 -24.38
C ASN A 172 -25.96 8.62 -25.54
N GLY A 173 -26.45 9.61 -26.29
CA GLY A 173 -27.20 9.37 -27.51
C GLY A 173 -27.51 10.63 -28.29
N VAL A 174 -27.97 10.43 -29.52
CA VAL A 174 -28.44 11.48 -30.41
C VAL A 174 -29.82 11.08 -30.93
N ALA A 175 -30.78 12.00 -30.92
CA ALA A 175 -32.15 11.76 -31.35
C ALA A 175 -32.52 12.70 -32.49
N LEU A 176 -33.25 12.21 -33.49
CA LEU A 176 -33.85 13.03 -34.53
C LEU A 176 -35.27 13.41 -34.10
N TRP A 177 -35.55 14.70 -34.02
CA TRP A 177 -36.89 15.23 -33.84
C TRP A 177 -37.33 15.93 -35.13
N ASP A 178 -38.59 15.76 -35.54
CA ASP A 178 -39.24 16.57 -36.57
C ASP A 178 -40.76 16.60 -36.32
N ALA A 179 -41.44 17.62 -36.84
CA ALA A 179 -42.89 17.74 -36.78
C ALA A 179 -43.50 17.68 -38.19
N TYR A 180 -44.20 16.58 -38.50
CA TYR A 180 -44.83 16.35 -39.81
C TYR A 180 -45.87 17.41 -40.16
N VAL A 181 -46.44 18.07 -39.16
CA VAL A 181 -47.39 19.17 -39.36
C VAL A 181 -46.74 20.37 -40.04
N PHE A 182 -45.42 20.56 -39.94
CA PHE A 182 -44.73 21.65 -40.63
C PHE A 182 -44.81 21.55 -42.14
N VAL A 183 -44.87 20.34 -42.69
CA VAL A 183 -45.14 20.12 -44.11
C VAL A 183 -46.48 20.74 -44.49
N ALA A 184 -47.53 20.45 -43.71
CA ALA A 184 -48.86 20.99 -43.96
C ALA A 184 -48.96 22.51 -43.73
N MET A 185 -48.28 23.02 -42.69
CA MET A 185 -48.31 24.44 -42.33
C MET A 185 -47.59 25.32 -43.34
N TYR A 186 -46.50 24.83 -43.94
CA TYR A 186 -45.63 25.64 -44.80
C TYR A 186 -45.70 25.27 -46.29
N THR A 187 -46.54 24.30 -46.67
CA THR A 187 -46.86 24.06 -48.08
C THR A 187 -47.98 24.99 -48.53
N GLU A 188 -47.69 25.88 -49.47
CA GLU A 188 -48.68 26.76 -50.10
C GLU A 188 -49.80 25.94 -50.76
N GLY A 189 -51.07 26.32 -50.53
CA GLY A 189 -52.22 25.62 -51.09
C GLY A 189 -52.52 24.25 -50.47
N TRP A 190 -51.95 23.91 -49.30
CA TRP A 190 -52.13 22.58 -48.67
C TRP A 190 -53.60 22.12 -48.59
N SER A 191 -54.53 23.02 -48.24
CA SER A 191 -55.97 22.71 -48.15
C SER A 191 -56.62 22.34 -49.48
N GLU A 192 -56.02 22.76 -50.59
CA GLU A 192 -56.52 22.56 -51.96
C GLU A 192 -55.87 21.34 -52.64
N MET A 193 -54.78 20.81 -52.07
CA MET A 193 -54.11 19.61 -52.56
C MET A 193 -54.99 18.35 -52.43
N THR A 194 -54.86 17.44 -53.40
CA THR A 194 -55.45 16.10 -53.28
C THR A 194 -54.75 15.28 -52.19
N ASN A 195 -55.41 14.24 -51.71
CA ASN A 195 -54.81 13.34 -50.72
C ASN A 195 -53.58 12.62 -51.28
N GLU A 196 -53.55 12.32 -52.58
CA GLU A 196 -52.40 11.72 -53.25
C GLU A 196 -51.19 12.66 -53.25
N ALA A 197 -51.41 13.95 -53.52
CA ALA A 197 -50.34 14.95 -53.50
C ALA A 197 -49.81 15.19 -52.07
N ARG A 198 -50.70 15.24 -51.06
CA ARG A 198 -50.30 15.32 -49.64
C ARG A 198 -49.49 14.09 -49.21
N LYS A 199 -49.94 12.90 -49.62
CA LYS A 199 -49.24 11.64 -49.36
C LYS A 199 -47.85 11.63 -50.00
N ALA A 200 -47.70 12.14 -51.22
CA ALA A 200 -46.39 12.23 -51.87
C ALA A 200 -45.41 13.08 -51.05
N LEU A 201 -45.83 14.26 -50.58
CA LEU A 201 -45.00 15.11 -49.73
C LEU A 201 -44.61 14.43 -48.40
N TRP A 202 -45.53 13.71 -47.76
CA TRP A 202 -45.18 12.93 -46.56
C TRP A 202 -44.21 11.79 -46.87
N ASN A 203 -44.35 11.10 -47.99
CA ASN A 203 -43.40 10.06 -48.40
C ASN A 203 -42.00 10.64 -48.66
N ASP A 204 -41.88 11.86 -49.18
CA ASP A 204 -40.59 12.53 -49.39
C ASP A 204 -39.90 12.82 -48.05
N VAL A 205 -40.67 13.27 -47.06
CA VAL A 205 -40.19 13.51 -45.69
C VAL A 205 -39.79 12.21 -44.99
N ASP A 206 -40.59 11.14 -45.13
CA ASP A 206 -40.25 9.81 -44.63
C ASP A 206 -38.94 9.31 -45.25
N SER A 207 -38.78 9.48 -46.56
CA SER A 207 -37.58 9.08 -47.29
C SER A 207 -36.35 9.85 -46.81
N PHE A 208 -36.48 11.16 -46.60
CA PHE A 208 -35.43 11.98 -46.03
C PHE A 208 -35.04 11.51 -44.61
N HIS A 209 -36.02 11.30 -43.73
CA HIS A 209 -35.76 10.81 -42.36
C HIS A 209 -35.09 9.45 -42.33
N VAL A 210 -35.49 8.52 -43.20
CA VAL A 210 -34.86 7.20 -43.31
C VAL A 210 -33.39 7.32 -43.67
N GLU A 211 -33.02 8.20 -44.59
CA GLU A 211 -31.61 8.43 -44.94
C GLU A 211 -30.84 9.08 -43.78
N CYS A 212 -31.40 10.11 -43.12
CA CYS A 212 -30.78 10.68 -41.92
C CYS A 212 -30.53 9.63 -40.83
N LEU A 213 -31.51 8.75 -40.56
CA LEU A 213 -31.37 7.70 -39.56
C LEU A 213 -30.31 6.65 -39.94
N LYS A 214 -30.17 6.32 -41.24
CA LYS A 214 -29.10 5.43 -41.72
C LYS A 214 -27.72 6.04 -41.50
N GLU A 215 -27.55 7.32 -41.82
CA GLU A 215 -26.27 8.03 -41.61
C GLU A 215 -25.94 8.22 -40.14
N MET A 216 -26.95 8.60 -39.33
CA MET A 216 -26.82 8.67 -37.87
C MET A 216 -26.35 7.35 -37.28
N LYS A 217 -26.95 6.23 -37.71
CA LYS A 217 -26.54 4.89 -37.28
C LYS A 217 -25.06 4.62 -37.61
N SER A 218 -24.63 4.92 -38.84
CA SER A 218 -23.23 4.75 -39.25
C SER A 218 -22.26 5.56 -38.37
N CYS A 219 -22.65 6.77 -37.99
CA CYS A 219 -21.82 7.64 -37.15
C CYS A 219 -21.78 7.17 -35.70
N VAL A 220 -22.90 6.68 -35.16
CA VAL A 220 -22.95 6.03 -33.84
C VAL A 220 -22.08 4.77 -33.83
N GLU A 221 -22.16 3.91 -34.86
CA GLU A 221 -21.32 2.71 -34.99
C GLU A 221 -19.82 3.08 -35.03
N THR A 222 -19.47 4.13 -35.76
CA THR A 222 -18.10 4.67 -35.82
C THR A 222 -17.65 5.19 -34.45
N ALA A 223 -18.50 5.94 -33.74
CA ALA A 223 -18.19 6.44 -32.41
C ALA A 223 -18.01 5.30 -31.39
N CYS A 224 -18.85 4.27 -31.46
CA CYS A 224 -18.74 3.05 -30.66
C CYS A 224 -17.45 2.27 -30.95
N ALA A 225 -17.05 2.13 -32.22
CA ALA A 225 -15.79 1.49 -32.60
C ALA A 225 -14.58 2.25 -32.05
N LYS A 226 -14.58 3.59 -32.18
CA LYS A 226 -13.55 4.45 -31.55
C LYS A 226 -13.51 4.27 -30.02
N ALA A 227 -14.67 4.12 -29.38
CA ALA A 227 -14.75 3.89 -27.93
C ALA A 227 -14.23 2.51 -27.51
N ALA A 228 -14.52 1.46 -28.30
CA ALA A 228 -13.99 0.12 -28.06
C ALA A 228 -12.45 0.10 -28.16
N SER A 229 -11.89 0.69 -29.22
CA SER A 229 -10.44 0.79 -29.41
C SER A 229 -9.74 1.51 -28.24
N ARG A 230 -10.32 2.62 -27.73
CA ARG A 230 -9.78 3.29 -26.54
C ARG A 230 -9.79 2.41 -25.29
N ARG A 231 -10.84 1.60 -25.10
CA ARG A 231 -10.92 0.66 -23.96
C ARG A 231 -9.87 -0.43 -24.05
N GLU A 232 -9.62 -0.96 -25.25
CA GLU A 232 -8.57 -1.95 -25.48
C GLU A 232 -7.18 -1.39 -25.16
N VAL A 233 -6.88 -0.16 -25.60
CA VAL A 233 -5.62 0.52 -25.27
C VAL A 233 -5.47 0.70 -23.75
N ALA A 234 -6.50 1.22 -23.08
CA ALA A 234 -6.47 1.42 -21.63
C ALA A 234 -6.31 0.09 -20.85
N GLN A 235 -6.96 -0.99 -21.31
CA GLN A 235 -6.80 -2.32 -20.73
C GLN A 235 -5.38 -2.87 -20.91
N GLN A 236 -4.78 -2.65 -22.08
CA GLN A 236 -3.39 -3.04 -22.33
C GLN A 236 -2.42 -2.25 -21.45
N GLU A 237 -2.58 -0.93 -21.36
CA GLU A 237 -1.75 -0.08 -20.49
C GLU A 237 -1.84 -0.52 -19.01
N GLN A 238 -3.04 -0.88 -18.55
CA GLN A 238 -3.24 -1.40 -17.19
C GLN A 238 -2.58 -2.76 -16.99
N ALA A 239 -2.67 -3.65 -17.98
CA ALA A 239 -2.01 -4.96 -17.94
C ALA A 239 -0.48 -4.84 -17.93
N ASP A 240 0.07 -3.94 -18.73
CA ASP A 240 1.52 -3.66 -18.80
C ASP A 240 2.03 -3.06 -17.49
N ALA A 241 1.28 -2.12 -16.90
CA ALA A 241 1.59 -1.54 -15.59
C ALA A 241 1.59 -2.60 -14.47
N GLN A 242 0.61 -3.52 -14.49
CA GLN A 242 0.56 -4.62 -13.53
C GLN A 242 1.73 -5.59 -13.71
N ALA A 243 2.05 -5.97 -14.95
CA ALA A 243 3.19 -6.84 -15.24
C ALA A 243 4.52 -6.22 -14.79
N ALA A 244 4.70 -4.91 -14.99
CA ALA A 244 5.88 -4.18 -14.51
C ALA A 244 5.97 -4.15 -12.97
N ALA A 245 4.83 -3.96 -12.29
CA ALA A 245 4.77 -4.00 -10.82
C ALA A 245 5.10 -5.40 -10.27
N ASP A 246 4.57 -6.45 -10.89
CA ASP A 246 4.84 -7.84 -10.51
C ASP A 246 6.32 -8.20 -10.70
N GLN A 247 6.93 -7.77 -11.81
CA GLN A 247 8.35 -7.96 -12.05
C GLN A 247 9.21 -7.22 -11.02
N ALA A 248 8.87 -5.96 -10.70
CA ALA A 248 9.58 -5.19 -9.68
C ALA A 248 9.49 -5.85 -8.29
N ALA A 249 8.33 -6.41 -7.94
CA ALA A 249 8.16 -7.16 -6.70
C ALA A 249 8.99 -8.46 -6.68
N ALA A 250 9.05 -9.18 -7.81
CA ALA A 250 9.89 -10.37 -7.94
C ALA A 250 11.38 -10.04 -7.80
N ASP A 251 11.85 -8.95 -8.41
CA ASP A 251 13.24 -8.49 -8.32
C ASP A 251 13.61 -8.11 -6.88
N GLN A 252 12.72 -7.41 -6.17
CA GLN A 252 12.91 -7.08 -4.75
C GLN A 252 12.98 -8.33 -3.87
N ALA A 253 12.10 -9.31 -4.12
CA ALA A 253 12.13 -10.58 -3.38
C ALA A 253 13.43 -11.35 -3.62
N ALA A 254 13.91 -11.40 -4.87
CA ALA A 254 15.18 -12.03 -5.23
C ALA A 254 16.38 -11.33 -4.56
N ALA A 255 16.39 -9.99 -4.53
CA ALA A 255 17.44 -9.22 -3.86
C ALA A 255 17.47 -9.47 -2.34
N LEU A 256 16.30 -9.54 -1.70
CA LEU A 256 16.19 -9.84 -0.27
C LEU A 256 16.69 -11.25 0.05
N GLU A 257 16.36 -12.24 -0.78
CA GLU A 257 16.84 -13.61 -0.59
C GLU A 257 18.36 -13.71 -0.78
N ALA A 258 18.94 -13.04 -1.78
CA ALA A 258 20.39 -12.96 -1.96
C ALA A 258 21.08 -12.35 -0.73
N GLN A 259 20.51 -11.29 -0.15
CA GLN A 259 21.02 -10.67 1.08
C GLN A 259 20.96 -11.64 2.27
N ARG A 260 19.87 -12.39 2.43
CA ARG A 260 19.73 -13.42 3.48
C ARG A 260 20.76 -14.53 3.32
N GLN A 261 21.01 -14.99 2.09
CA GLN A 261 22.03 -16.00 1.81
C GLN A 261 23.45 -15.50 2.15
N GLN A 262 23.75 -14.24 1.86
CA GLN A 262 25.02 -13.62 2.25
C GLN A 262 25.17 -13.55 3.79
N GLN A 263 24.13 -13.07 4.49
CA GLN A 263 24.11 -13.02 5.96
C GLN A 263 24.28 -14.41 6.58
N ARG A 264 23.59 -15.43 6.03
CA ARG A 264 23.77 -16.82 6.44
C ARG A 264 25.21 -17.28 6.22
N SER A 265 25.82 -17.00 5.08
CA SER A 265 27.21 -17.40 4.83
C SER A 265 28.20 -16.78 5.84
N GLN A 266 28.02 -15.50 6.17
CA GLN A 266 28.85 -14.78 7.14
C GLN A 266 28.69 -15.29 8.58
N LEU A 267 27.45 -15.52 9.02
CA LEU A 267 27.18 -16.05 10.36
C LEU A 267 27.67 -17.49 10.50
N LEU A 268 27.58 -18.32 9.45
CA LEU A 268 28.12 -19.68 9.49
C LEU A 268 29.64 -19.68 9.66
N ALA A 269 30.35 -18.79 8.94
CA ALA A 269 31.79 -18.62 9.09
C ALA A 269 32.15 -18.21 10.53
N THR A 270 31.45 -17.22 11.07
CA THR A 270 31.64 -16.73 12.45
C THR A 270 31.35 -17.82 13.49
N LEU A 271 30.27 -18.58 13.30
CA LEU A 271 29.90 -19.69 14.17
C LEU A 271 30.98 -20.77 14.19
N ASN A 272 31.50 -21.14 13.03
CA ASN A 272 32.56 -22.14 12.89
C ASN A 272 33.87 -21.68 13.54
N GLU A 273 34.24 -20.41 13.37
CA GLU A 273 35.40 -19.81 14.02
C GLU A 273 35.26 -19.86 15.55
N ARG A 274 34.16 -19.35 16.10
CA ARG A 274 33.91 -19.34 17.55
C ARG A 274 33.82 -20.74 18.14
N LYS A 275 33.24 -21.70 17.40
CA LYS A 275 33.23 -23.12 17.76
C LYS A 275 34.67 -23.64 17.87
N SER A 276 35.51 -23.40 16.86
CA SER A 276 36.91 -23.82 16.87
C SER A 276 37.67 -23.27 18.10
N GLN A 277 37.56 -21.96 18.37
CA GLN A 277 38.16 -21.33 19.55
C GLN A 277 37.72 -22.00 20.86
N TYR A 278 36.42 -22.28 21.01
CA TYR A 278 35.90 -23.00 22.18
C TYR A 278 36.51 -24.40 22.33
N TYR A 279 36.63 -25.17 21.24
CA TYR A 279 37.21 -26.52 21.28
C TYR A 279 38.71 -26.53 21.57
N VAL A 280 39.44 -25.47 21.23
CA VAL A 280 40.85 -25.29 21.61
C VAL A 280 40.99 -25.00 23.12
N ILE A 281 40.12 -24.15 23.68
CA ILE A 281 40.21 -23.72 25.09
C ILE A 281 39.67 -24.80 26.06
N LYS A 282 38.65 -25.56 25.65
CA LYS A 282 38.01 -26.60 26.48
C LYS A 282 38.99 -27.59 27.13
N PRO A 283 39.95 -28.22 26.41
CA PRO A 283 40.91 -29.14 27.02
C PRO A 283 41.91 -28.41 27.94
N LEU A 284 42.31 -27.18 27.63
CA LEU A 284 43.20 -26.38 28.50
C LEU A 284 42.56 -26.09 29.86
N TYR A 285 41.27 -25.73 29.84
CA TYR A 285 40.46 -25.62 31.05
C TYR A 285 40.36 -26.94 31.80
N ALA A 286 40.04 -28.05 31.12
CA ALA A 286 39.90 -29.35 31.76
C ALA A 286 41.22 -29.81 32.44
N ASN A 287 42.35 -29.63 31.75
CA ASN A 287 43.67 -30.00 32.26
C ASN A 287 44.09 -29.14 33.46
N SER A 288 43.92 -27.81 33.36
CA SER A 288 44.21 -26.91 34.48
C SER A 288 43.30 -27.16 35.69
N ALA A 289 42.03 -27.50 35.47
CA ALA A 289 41.10 -27.87 36.53
C ALA A 289 41.54 -29.16 37.25
N THR A 290 41.96 -30.18 36.52
CA THR A 290 42.48 -31.43 37.08
C THR A 290 43.76 -31.18 37.89
N ALA A 291 44.72 -30.44 37.32
CA ALA A 291 45.96 -30.10 38.01
C ALA A 291 45.72 -29.30 39.30
N TYR A 292 44.83 -28.31 39.25
CA TYR A 292 44.44 -27.53 40.43
C TYR A 292 43.78 -28.40 41.49
N ARG A 293 42.82 -29.27 41.12
CA ARG A 293 42.15 -30.18 42.07
C ARG A 293 43.13 -31.13 42.73
N ALA A 294 44.05 -31.72 41.96
CA ALA A 294 45.08 -32.60 42.49
C ALA A 294 45.96 -31.88 43.54
N ALA A 295 46.47 -30.69 43.21
CA ALA A 295 47.28 -29.90 44.15
C ALA A 295 46.48 -29.45 45.38
N ARG A 296 45.23 -29.02 45.19
CA ARG A 296 44.34 -28.61 46.29
C ARG A 296 44.07 -29.79 47.24
N ASN A 297 43.84 -30.98 46.71
CA ASN A 297 43.53 -32.16 47.51
C ASN A 297 44.76 -32.74 48.22
N GLY A 298 45.96 -32.56 47.66
CA GLY A 298 47.22 -32.95 48.32
C GLY A 298 47.68 -31.97 49.39
N TRP A 299 47.23 -30.70 49.33
CA TRP A 299 47.66 -29.64 50.26
C TRP A 299 47.45 -29.94 51.76
N PRO A 300 46.32 -30.54 52.21
CA PRO A 300 46.13 -30.89 53.61
C PRO A 300 47.22 -31.81 54.15
N VAL A 301 47.67 -32.78 53.35
CA VAL A 301 48.71 -33.75 53.74
C VAL A 301 50.05 -33.03 53.93
N VAL A 302 50.48 -32.25 52.93
CA VAL A 302 51.71 -31.44 53.02
C VAL A 302 51.70 -30.53 54.25
N ASN A 303 50.58 -29.83 54.47
CA ASN A 303 50.42 -28.95 55.62
C ASN A 303 50.46 -29.69 56.96
N GLN A 304 49.89 -30.90 57.01
CA GLN A 304 49.91 -31.74 58.20
C GLN A 304 51.31 -32.27 58.51
N THR A 305 52.04 -32.76 57.50
CA THR A 305 53.43 -33.21 57.64
C THR A 305 54.33 -32.09 58.14
N TYR A 306 54.23 -30.89 57.54
CA TYR A 306 54.94 -29.70 57.99
C TYR A 306 54.62 -29.35 59.46
N LYS A 307 53.34 -29.37 59.84
CA LYS A 307 52.92 -29.11 61.23
C LYS A 307 53.48 -30.14 62.19
N ALA A 308 53.49 -31.42 61.82
CA ALA A 308 54.05 -32.50 62.64
C ALA A 308 55.56 -32.32 62.83
N ALA A 309 56.32 -32.10 61.74
CA ALA A 309 57.76 -31.85 61.80
C ALA A 309 58.10 -30.62 62.67
N ARG A 310 57.30 -29.56 62.57
CA ARG A 310 57.44 -28.38 63.44
C ARG A 310 57.26 -28.73 64.92
N VAL A 311 56.28 -29.58 65.25
CA VAL A 311 56.03 -30.03 66.63
C VAL A 311 57.20 -30.89 67.13
N SER A 312 57.70 -31.83 66.33
CA SER A 312 58.86 -32.67 66.67
C SER A 312 60.10 -31.82 66.93
N TYR A 313 60.42 -30.87 66.05
CA TYR A 313 61.51 -29.92 66.23
C TYR A 313 61.38 -29.10 67.52
N ILE A 314 60.20 -28.54 67.79
CA ILE A 314 59.97 -27.75 69.03
C ILE A 314 60.16 -28.64 70.27
N THR A 315 59.70 -29.88 70.21
CA THR A 315 59.82 -30.85 71.31
C THR A 315 61.28 -31.23 71.55
N SER A 316 62.00 -31.61 70.50
CA SER A 316 63.43 -31.95 70.55
C SER A 316 64.29 -30.78 71.05
N ARG A 317 63.98 -29.55 70.60
CA ARG A 317 64.63 -28.32 71.11
C ARG A 317 64.43 -28.16 72.62
N ARG A 318 63.22 -28.40 73.13
CA ARG A 318 62.93 -28.31 74.58
C ARG A 318 63.70 -29.38 75.35
N LEU A 319 63.70 -30.63 74.87
CA LEU A 319 64.46 -31.72 75.48
C LEU A 319 65.95 -31.40 75.54
N TYR A 320 66.55 -30.97 74.43
CA TYR A 320 67.95 -30.56 74.39
C TYR A 320 68.28 -29.46 75.41
N LEU A 321 67.45 -28.42 75.50
CA LEU A 321 67.66 -27.33 76.48
C LEU A 321 67.52 -27.82 77.93
N ASN A 322 66.57 -28.71 78.21
CA ASN A 322 66.40 -29.31 79.53
C ASN A 322 67.60 -30.20 79.90
N THR A 323 68.02 -31.10 79.00
CA THR A 323 69.19 -31.95 79.20
C THR A 323 70.45 -31.13 79.41
N LEU A 324 70.63 -30.05 78.63
CA LEU A 324 71.74 -29.12 78.81
C LEU A 324 71.72 -28.46 80.20
N ALA A 325 70.54 -28.06 80.69
CA ALA A 325 70.39 -27.48 82.03
C ALA A 325 70.69 -28.50 83.14
N THR A 326 70.14 -29.72 83.04
CA THR A 326 70.36 -30.81 84.00
C THR A 326 71.82 -31.26 84.02
N ALA A 327 72.45 -31.49 82.86
CA ALA A 327 73.84 -31.88 82.75
C ALA A 327 74.78 -30.80 83.34
N LYS A 328 74.49 -29.51 83.10
CA LYS A 328 75.22 -28.40 83.72
C LYS A 328 75.10 -28.40 85.25
N ALA A 329 73.94 -28.74 85.79
CA ALA A 329 73.74 -28.83 87.23
C ALA A 329 74.49 -30.02 87.85
N ALA A 330 74.45 -31.20 87.20
CA ALA A 330 75.19 -32.38 87.64
C ALA A 330 76.71 -32.15 87.60
N TYR A 331 77.25 -31.61 86.51
CA TYR A 331 78.67 -31.30 86.38
C TYR A 331 79.18 -30.33 87.46
N LYS A 332 78.37 -29.35 87.88
CA LYS A 332 78.73 -28.45 88.98
C LYS A 332 79.01 -29.19 90.28
N THR A 333 78.29 -30.30 90.53
CA THR A 333 78.36 -31.11 91.74
C THR A 333 79.47 -32.14 91.65
N ASP A 334 79.46 -32.97 90.60
CA ASP A 334 80.29 -34.18 90.53
C ASP A 334 81.64 -33.95 89.80
N LYS A 335 81.78 -32.83 89.08
CA LYS A 335 82.98 -32.43 88.30
C LYS A 335 83.45 -33.43 87.23
N ASP A 336 82.66 -34.45 86.90
CA ASP A 336 82.95 -35.38 85.81
C ASP A 336 82.69 -34.73 84.44
N LEU A 337 83.78 -34.29 83.83
CA LEU A 337 83.75 -33.64 82.52
C LEU A 337 83.40 -34.62 81.38
N GLN A 338 83.78 -35.89 81.49
CA GLN A 338 83.53 -36.85 80.41
C GLN A 338 82.04 -37.16 80.32
N THR A 339 81.38 -37.43 81.45
CA THR A 339 79.94 -37.69 81.49
C THR A 339 79.12 -36.47 81.03
N TYR A 340 79.53 -35.26 81.41
CA TYR A 340 78.91 -34.01 80.96
C TYR A 340 78.99 -33.83 79.44
N LEU A 341 80.18 -34.00 78.85
CA LEU A 341 80.37 -33.83 77.41
C LEU A 341 79.66 -34.92 76.61
N ALA A 342 79.66 -36.17 77.08
CA ALA A 342 78.93 -37.27 76.45
C ALA A 342 77.42 -36.99 76.40
N THR A 343 76.82 -36.63 77.54
CA THR A 343 75.38 -36.33 77.65
C THR A 343 74.94 -35.18 76.75
N ILE A 344 75.75 -34.11 76.66
CA ILE A 344 75.45 -32.97 75.78
C ILE A 344 75.66 -33.32 74.32
N SER A 345 76.70 -34.10 74.00
CA SER A 345 76.97 -34.50 72.62
C SER A 345 75.82 -35.33 72.05
N GLU A 346 75.33 -36.30 72.81
CA GLU A 346 74.19 -37.15 72.41
C GLU A 346 72.90 -36.34 72.25
N ALA A 347 72.56 -35.48 73.23
CA ALA A 347 71.37 -34.64 73.13
C ALA A 347 71.46 -33.60 71.99
N LYS A 348 72.68 -33.13 71.71
CA LYS A 348 72.97 -32.23 70.59
C LYS A 348 72.73 -32.95 69.27
N GLU A 349 73.25 -34.16 69.11
CA GLU A 349 73.07 -34.96 67.90
C GLU A 349 71.59 -35.18 67.59
N ILE A 350 70.79 -35.63 68.57
CA ILE A 350 69.33 -35.80 68.43
C ILE A 350 68.63 -34.50 68.01
N PHE A 351 69.01 -33.36 68.61
CA PHE A 351 68.43 -32.07 68.25
C PHE A 351 68.78 -31.62 66.83
N TYR A 352 70.03 -31.79 66.40
CA TYR A 352 70.44 -31.39 65.06
C TYR A 352 69.80 -32.28 63.98
N THR A 353 69.63 -33.58 64.24
CA THR A 353 68.88 -34.48 63.35
C THR A 353 67.44 -34.02 63.15
N GLU A 354 66.75 -33.63 64.23
CA GLU A 354 65.39 -33.09 64.17
C GLU A 354 65.32 -31.70 63.52
N LEU A 355 66.31 -30.84 63.77
CA LEU A 355 66.42 -29.53 63.11
C LEU A 355 66.60 -29.67 61.59
N ASP A 356 67.46 -30.57 61.14
CA ASP A 356 67.70 -30.76 59.72
C ASP A 356 66.50 -31.42 59.03
N SER A 357 65.83 -32.37 59.69
CA SER A 357 64.55 -32.92 59.23
C SER A 357 63.48 -31.82 59.08
N TYR A 358 63.35 -30.93 60.07
CA TYR A 358 62.42 -29.80 60.01
C TYR A 358 62.76 -28.81 58.89
N LYS A 359 64.05 -28.50 58.65
CA LYS A 359 64.46 -27.64 57.52
C LYS A 359 64.08 -28.25 56.18
N GLN A 360 64.30 -29.55 56.00
CA GLN A 360 63.88 -30.26 54.77
C GLN A 360 62.37 -30.14 54.57
N GLU A 361 61.58 -30.35 55.63
CA GLU A 361 60.12 -30.20 55.58
C GLU A 361 59.65 -28.77 55.31
N VAL A 362 60.37 -27.74 55.79
CA VAL A 362 60.11 -26.33 55.47
C VAL A 362 60.27 -26.07 53.96
N GLU A 363 61.35 -26.57 53.35
CA GLU A 363 61.60 -26.39 51.92
C GLU A 363 60.60 -27.18 51.05
N SER A 364 60.24 -28.40 51.45
CA SER A 364 59.16 -29.17 50.83
C SER A 364 57.81 -28.42 50.91
N PHE A 365 57.48 -27.85 52.07
CA PHE A 365 56.26 -27.07 52.26
C PHE A 365 56.23 -25.82 51.36
N LYS A 366 57.33 -25.06 51.29
CA LYS A 366 57.43 -23.88 50.42
C LYS A 366 57.23 -24.25 48.95
N THR A 367 57.90 -25.32 48.51
CA THR A 367 57.82 -25.81 47.13
C THR A 367 56.38 -26.16 46.76
N ALA A 368 55.70 -26.93 47.62
CA ALA A 368 54.28 -27.27 47.43
C ALA A 368 53.37 -26.04 47.44
N LEU A 369 53.65 -25.02 48.26
CA LEU A 369 52.87 -23.78 48.32
C LEU A 369 52.98 -22.98 47.02
N PHE A 370 54.20 -22.86 46.48
CA PHE A 370 54.43 -22.17 45.21
C PHE A 370 53.77 -22.89 44.04
N ASP A 371 53.87 -24.22 43.98
CA ASP A 371 53.20 -25.04 42.98
C ASP A 371 51.66 -24.88 43.06
N LEU A 372 51.08 -24.93 44.26
CA LEU A 372 49.64 -24.70 44.44
C LEU A 372 49.21 -23.31 43.95
N ARG A 373 49.98 -22.26 44.28
CA ARG A 373 49.68 -20.88 43.84
C ARG A 373 49.77 -20.75 42.32
N ALA A 374 50.76 -21.36 41.69
CA ALA A 374 50.91 -21.37 40.23
C ALA A 374 49.72 -22.07 39.55
N LYS A 375 49.31 -23.24 40.06
CA LYS A 375 48.14 -23.98 39.55
C LYS A 375 46.84 -23.23 39.75
N VAL A 376 46.67 -22.52 40.86
CA VAL A 376 45.51 -21.64 41.11
C VAL A 376 45.44 -20.51 40.08
N ARG A 377 46.57 -19.84 39.79
CA ARG A 377 46.63 -18.74 38.82
C ARG A 377 46.25 -19.22 37.42
N ASN A 378 46.91 -20.29 36.96
CA ASN A 378 46.62 -20.90 35.65
C ASN A 378 45.14 -21.33 35.56
N TYR A 379 44.60 -22.01 36.59
CA TYR A 379 43.18 -22.39 36.59
C TYR A 379 42.23 -21.20 36.44
N ARG A 380 42.50 -20.07 37.13
CA ARG A 380 41.67 -18.85 37.02
C ARG A 380 41.69 -18.27 35.61
N GLU A 381 42.87 -18.19 34.99
CA GLU A 381 43.03 -17.71 33.61
C GLU A 381 42.25 -18.58 32.63
N GLN A 382 42.39 -19.92 32.74
CA GLN A 382 41.70 -20.86 31.87
C GLN A 382 40.18 -20.88 32.10
N VAL A 383 39.70 -20.70 33.34
CA VAL A 383 38.27 -20.55 33.63
C VAL A 383 37.70 -19.32 32.94
N SER A 384 38.40 -18.18 33.01
CA SER A 384 37.96 -16.94 32.38
C SER A 384 37.89 -17.09 30.87
N ALA A 385 38.95 -17.60 30.25
CA ALA A 385 39.00 -17.86 28.80
C ALA A 385 37.89 -18.82 28.35
N PHE A 386 37.67 -19.91 29.10
CA PHE A 386 36.62 -20.88 28.81
C PHE A 386 35.22 -20.27 28.85
N ARG A 387 34.92 -19.46 29.87
CA ARG A 387 33.62 -18.78 30.01
C ARG A 387 33.36 -17.83 28.85
N SER A 388 34.34 -17.01 28.48
CA SER A 388 34.23 -16.07 27.37
C SER A 388 34.04 -16.79 26.03
N ALA A 389 34.86 -17.81 25.73
CA ALA A 389 34.74 -18.57 24.49
C ALA A 389 33.39 -19.30 24.38
N ARG A 390 32.91 -19.88 25.49
CA ARG A 390 31.60 -20.52 25.54
C ARG A 390 30.47 -19.52 25.31
N ALA A 391 30.51 -18.35 25.94
CA ALA A 391 29.49 -17.32 25.77
C ALA A 391 29.42 -16.82 24.31
N ASN A 392 30.59 -16.53 23.71
CA ASN A 392 30.68 -16.08 22.32
C ASN A 392 30.12 -17.12 21.34
N TRP A 393 30.45 -18.41 21.54
CA TRP A 393 29.94 -19.50 20.72
C TRP A 393 28.42 -19.65 20.84
N ILE A 394 27.88 -19.60 22.08
CA ILE A 394 26.43 -19.68 22.31
C ILE A 394 25.70 -18.49 21.66
N SER A 395 26.23 -17.27 21.76
CA SER A 395 25.63 -16.08 21.12
C SER A 395 25.48 -16.28 19.61
N SER A 396 26.56 -16.67 18.92
CA SER A 396 26.48 -16.91 17.48
C SER A 396 25.59 -18.09 17.11
N ALA A 397 25.52 -19.13 17.95
CA ALA A 397 24.62 -20.25 17.71
C ALA A 397 23.15 -19.81 17.80
N ASN A 398 22.82 -18.86 18.69
CA ASN A 398 21.49 -18.29 18.80
C ASN A 398 21.16 -17.35 17.62
N GLU A 399 22.10 -16.48 17.23
CA GLU A 399 21.97 -15.64 16.03
C GLU A 399 21.73 -16.50 14.78
N TRP A 400 22.49 -17.58 14.61
CA TRP A 400 22.32 -18.54 13.53
C TRP A 400 20.93 -19.18 13.52
N LYS A 401 20.43 -19.60 14.69
CA LYS A 401 19.11 -20.21 14.81
C LYS A 401 18.00 -19.23 14.46
N MET A 402 18.08 -17.99 14.94
CA MET A 402 17.06 -16.97 14.67
C MET A 402 16.93 -16.67 13.17
N LEU A 403 18.06 -16.61 12.43
CA LEU A 403 18.04 -16.35 10.99
C LEU A 403 17.53 -17.54 10.14
N ASN A 404 17.52 -18.75 10.70
CA ASN A 404 17.07 -19.97 10.02
C ASN A 404 15.71 -20.50 10.52
N ALA A 405 15.12 -19.84 11.52
CA ALA A 405 13.79 -20.18 12.03
C ALA A 405 12.65 -19.48 11.26
N ASN A 406 12.98 -18.50 10.42
CA ASN A 406 12.10 -17.82 9.47
C ASN A 406 12.56 -18.14 8.04
#